data_AF-A0A932P6C6-F1
#
_entry.id   AF-A0A932P6C6-F1
#
_cell.length_a   1.000
_cell.length_b   1.000
_cell.length_c   1.000
_cell.angle_alpha   90.00
_cell.angle_beta   90.00
_cell.angle_gamma   90.00
#
_symmetry.space_group_name_H-M   'P 1'
#
loop_
_entity.id
_entity.type
_entity.pdbx_description
1 polymer ?
#
loop_
_entity_poly.entity_id
_entity_poly.type
_entity_poly.pdbx_seq_one_letter_code
_entity_poly.pdbx_strand_id
1 'polypeptide(L)' 'MSEERVYTEAEINERIAKELPGWELREGWLRRSYATPGFSHTLLLASTIGYIAEAAWHHPDLNLGYAKVTVKLQTH' A
#
# COMPACT_ATOMS: atom_id res chain seq x y z
N MET A 1 -22.36 2.38 -5.28
CA MET A 1 -21.18 2.15 -6.13
C MET A 1 -20.70 3.52 -6.54
N SER A 2 -19.63 4.03 -5.91
CA SER A 2 -18.99 5.27 -6.41
C SER A 2 -18.49 5.00 -7.83
N GLU A 3 -18.67 5.95 -8.74
CA GLU A 3 -18.01 5.87 -10.05
C GLU A 3 -16.50 5.80 -9.83
N GLU A 4 -15.89 4.68 -10.18
CA GLU A 4 -14.45 4.50 -10.08
C GLU A 4 -13.78 5.47 -11.04
N ARG A 5 -13.06 6.44 -10.46
CA ARG A 5 -12.32 7.46 -11.19
C ARG A 5 -10.85 7.09 -11.20
N VAL A 6 -10.30 6.94 -12.40
CA VAL A 6 -8.85 6.86 -12.59
C VAL A 6 -8.26 8.26 -12.46
N TYR A 7 -7.29 8.43 -11.57
CA TYR A 7 -6.54 9.68 -11.42
C TYR A 7 -5.42 9.76 -12.45
N THR A 8 -5.13 10.97 -12.92
CA THR A 8 -3.93 11.23 -13.71
C THR A 8 -2.68 11.19 -12.81
N GLU A 9 -1.49 10.95 -13.37
CA GLU A 9 -0.24 10.93 -12.59
C GLU A 9 -0.01 12.25 -11.83
N ALA A 10 -0.39 13.39 -12.41
CA ALA A 10 -0.29 14.70 -11.76
C ALA A 10 -1.15 14.76 -10.49
N GLU A 11 -2.41 14.32 -10.59
CA GLU A 11 -3.34 14.28 -9.45
C GLU A 11 -2.91 13.28 -8.37
N ILE A 12 -2.36 12.13 -8.78
CA ILE A 12 -1.82 11.13 -7.86
C ILE A 12 -0.66 11.75 -7.08
N ASN A 13 0.32 12.35 -7.77
CA ASN A 13 1.49 12.94 -7.13
C ASN A 13 1.13 14.09 -6.19
N GLU A 14 0.19 14.95 -6.57
CA GLU A 14 -0.32 16.02 -5.71
C GLU A 14 -0.94 15.46 -4.43
N ARG A 15 -1.82 14.45 -4.55
CA ARG A 15 -2.46 13.81 -3.40
C ARG A 15 -1.46 13.07 -2.52
N ILE A 16 -0.50 12.36 -3.10
CA ILE A 16 0.55 11.69 -2.34
C ILE A 16 1.32 12.70 -1.47
N ALA A 17 1.76 13.80 -2.08
CA ALA A 17 2.52 14.84 -1.39
C ALA A 17 1.71 15.48 -0.25
N LYS A 18 0.39 15.61 -0.42
CA LYS A 18 -0.50 16.25 0.55
C LYS A 18 -0.97 15.33 1.67
N GLU A 19 -1.31 14.09 1.35
CA GLU A 19 -2.13 13.22 2.21
C GLU A 19 -1.42 11.93 2.64
N LEU A 20 -0.40 11.48 1.91
CA LEU A 20 0.17 10.14 2.07
C LEU A 20 1.70 10.20 2.26
N PRO A 21 2.20 10.78 3.36
CA PRO A 21 3.64 10.86 3.61
C PRO A 21 4.27 9.46 3.66
N GLY A 22 5.38 9.30 2.93
CA GLY A 22 6.11 8.04 2.80
C GLY A 22 5.53 7.06 1.77
N TRP A 23 4.44 7.41 1.09
CA TRP A 23 4.01 6.71 -0.11
C TRP A 23 4.61 7.36 -1.37
N GLU A 24 4.78 6.56 -2.41
CA GLU A 24 5.26 7.01 -3.72
C GLU A 24 4.46 6.34 -4.84
N LEU A 25 4.34 7.01 -5.99
CA LEU A 25 3.89 6.37 -7.22
C LEU A 25 5.11 5.84 -7.96
N ARG A 26 5.16 4.54 -8.23
CA ARG A 26 6.25 3.93 -8.98
C ARG A 26 5.74 2.77 -9.84
N GLU A 27 6.04 2.87 -11.15
CA GLU A 27 5.69 1.84 -12.15
C GLU A 27 4.19 1.50 -12.14
N GLY A 28 3.32 2.51 -11.96
CA GLY A 28 1.86 2.32 -11.89
C GLY A 28 1.31 1.87 -10.54
N TRP A 29 2.17 1.66 -9.54
CA TRP A 29 1.77 1.23 -8.19
C TRP A 29 1.97 2.35 -7.17
N LEU A 30 1.02 2.49 -6.25
CA LEU A 30 1.24 3.22 -5.02
C LEU A 30 2.03 2.33 -4.05
N ARG A 31 3.21 2.75 -3.59
CA ARG A 31 4.13 1.93 -2.80
C ARG A 31 4.51 2.58 -1.49
N ARG A 32 4.65 1.77 -0.44
CA ARG A 32 5.27 2.18 0.83
C ARG A 32 5.98 1.02 1.49
N SER A 33 7.14 1.32 2.08
CA SER A 33 7.92 0.39 2.89
C SER A 33 7.82 0.72 4.37
N TYR A 34 7.61 -0.29 5.20
CA TYR A 34 7.64 -0.22 6.65
C TYR A 34 8.80 -1.05 7.18
N ALA A 35 9.65 -0.48 8.03
CA ALA A 35 10.60 -1.24 8.81
C ALA A 35 9.88 -1.87 10.01
N THR A 36 10.24 -3.10 10.35
CA THR A 36 9.68 -3.84 11.49
C THR A 36 10.82 -4.32 12.40
N PRO A 37 10.59 -4.52 13.72
CA PRO A 37 11.64 -4.97 14.64
C PRO A 37 12.21 -6.37 14.34
N GLY A 38 11.53 -7.18 13.53
CA GLY A 38 11.93 -8.53 13.16
C GLY A 38 10.77 -9.33 12.57
N PHE A 39 11.02 -10.60 12.27
CA PHE A 39 10.12 -11.38 11.40
C PHE A 39 8.72 -11.61 11.98
N SER A 40 8.60 -11.82 13.29
CA SER A 40 7.29 -11.94 13.95
C SER A 40 6.43 -10.69 13.76
N HIS A 41 7.04 -9.50 13.80
CA HIS A 41 6.34 -8.22 13.59
C HIS A 41 6.01 -8.00 12.11
N THR A 42 6.88 -8.43 11.20
CA THR A 42 6.60 -8.46 9.75
C THR A 42 5.33 -9.26 9.47
N LEU A 43 5.22 -10.47 10.02
CA LEU A 43 4.05 -11.34 9.84
C LEU A 43 2.79 -10.72 10.46
N LEU A 44 2.89 -10.18 11.68
CA LEU A 44 1.75 -9.53 12.34
C LEU A 44 1.19 -8.35 11.52
N LEU A 45 2.08 -7.51 10.98
CA LEU A 45 1.69 -6.40 10.12
C LEU A 45 1.04 -6.91 8.82
N ALA A 46 1.64 -7.90 8.16
CA ALA A 46 1.11 -8.49 6.95
C ALA A 46 -0.29 -9.10 7.15
N SER A 47 -0.50 -9.86 8.24
CA SER A 47 -1.79 -10.43 8.59
C SER A 47 -2.84 -9.36 8.87
N THR A 48 -2.46 -8.27 9.55
CA THR A 48 -3.36 -7.13 9.82
C THR A 48 -3.79 -6.44 8.52
N ILE A 49 -2.83 -6.20 7.61
CA ILE A 49 -3.12 -5.66 6.29
C ILE A 49 -4.08 -6.57 5.53
N GLY A 50 -3.84 -7.88 5.52
CA GLY A 50 -4.70 -8.86 4.86
C GLY A 50 -6.15 -8.80 5.38
N TYR A 51 -6.35 -8.74 6.69
CA TYR A 51 -7.69 -8.64 7.27
C TYR A 51 -8.44 -7.36 6.84
N ILE A 52 -7.75 -6.22 6.81
CA ILE A 52 -8.34 -4.95 6.38
C ILE A 52 -8.62 -4.96 4.87
N ALA A 53 -7.73 -5.56 4.08
CA ALA A 53 -7.88 -5.68 2.63
C ALA A 53 -9.14 -6.48 2.25
N GLU A 54 -9.43 -7.57 2.96
CA GLU A 54 -10.67 -8.34 2.77
C GLU A 54 -11.92 -7.50 3.07
N ALA A 55 -11.92 -6.76 4.18
CA ALA A 55 -13.02 -5.87 4.54
C ALA A 55 -13.23 -4.74 3.51
N ALA A 56 -12.15 -4.28 2.87
CA ALA A 56 -12.18 -3.27 1.82
C ALA A 56 -12.49 -3.83 0.43
N TRP A 57 -12.48 -5.17 0.26
CA TRP A 57 -12.54 -5.86 -1.03
C TRP A 57 -11.52 -5.30 -2.06
N HIS A 58 -10.32 -4.96 -1.57
CA HIS A 58 -9.23 -4.42 -2.38
C HIS A 58 -7.90 -4.93 -1.83
N HIS A 59 -7.24 -5.79 -2.62
CA HIS A 59 -6.11 -6.58 -2.15
C HIS A 59 -4.77 -5.96 -2.56
N PRO A 60 -3.82 -5.78 -1.63
CA PRO A 60 -2.48 -5.32 -1.94
C PRO A 60 -1.56 -6.46 -2.41
N ASP A 61 -0.52 -6.08 -3.13
CA ASP A 61 0.68 -6.91 -3.25
C ASP A 61 1.63 -6.61 -2.08
N LEU A 62 2.02 -7.65 -1.34
CA LEU A 62 2.97 -7.54 -0.23
C LEU A 62 4.30 -8.23 -0.55
N ASN A 63 5.40 -7.54 -0.27
CA ASN A 63 6.73 -8.15 -0.21
C ASN A 63 7.23 -8.13 1.23
N LEU A 64 7.50 -9.33 1.78
CA LEU A 64 7.90 -9.55 3.16
C LEU A 64 9.38 -9.90 3.24
N GLY A 65 10.14 -9.09 3.97
CA GLY A 65 11.52 -9.37 4.38
C GLY A 65 11.62 -9.58 5.89
N TYR A 66 12.80 -9.96 6.39
CA TYR A 66 13.00 -10.23 7.83
C TYR A 66 12.51 -9.07 8.72
N ALA A 67 12.88 -7.83 8.42
CA ALA A 67 12.56 -6.64 9.19
C ALA A 67 11.89 -5.55 8.33
N LYS A 68 11.13 -5.95 7.31
CA LYS A 68 10.54 -5.03 6.32
C LYS A 68 9.27 -5.58 5.68
N VAL A 69 8.26 -4.73 5.53
CA VAL A 69 7.08 -4.98 4.69
C VAL A 69 6.99 -3.90 3.63
N THR A 70 6.98 -4.28 2.36
CA THR A 70 6.64 -3.36 1.26
C THR A 70 5.22 -3.63 0.81
N VAL A 71 4.38 -2.61 0.86
CA VAL A 71 2.99 -2.63 0.39
C VAL A 71 2.94 -1.97 -0.98
N LYS A 72 2.30 -2.62 -1.94
CA LYS A 72 1.95 -2.03 -3.24
C LYS A 72 0.44 -2.11 -3.45
N LEU A 73 -0.16 -1.00 -3.87
CA LEU A 73 -1.59 -0.89 -4.17
C LEU A 73 -1.79 -0.43 -5.61
N GLN A 74 -2.73 -1.08 -6.29
CA GLN A 74 -3.25 -0.69 -7.60
C GLN A 74 -4.67 -1.27 -7.73
N THR A 75 -5.55 -0.63 -8.49
CA THR A 75 -6.81 -1.25 -8.94
C THR A 75 -6.51 -2.02 -10.24
N HIS A 76 -6.89 -3.30 -10.28
CA HIS A 76 -6.68 -4.19 -11.41
C HIS A 76 -7.66 -3.95 -12.57
#